data_AF-A0A963RGK2-F1
#
_entry.id   AF-A0A963RGK2-F1
#
_cell.length_a   1.000
_cell.length_b   1.000
_cell.length_c   1.000
_cell.angle_alpha   90.00
_cell.angle_beta   90.00
_cell.angle_gamma   90.00
#
_symmetry.space_group_name_H-M   'P 1'
#
loop_
_entity.id
_entity.type
_entity.pdbx_description
1 polymer ?
#
loop_
_entity_poly.entity_id
_entity_poly.type
_entity_poly.pdbx_seq_one_letter_code
_entity_poly.pdbx_strand_id
1 'polypeptide(L)'
;MYGEGISKIGEILDLGVKAGVVEKSGSWFSYDSVRIGQGRENAKQFLKDNPEVCDRLEAAIRGKTDQVAEEMMTGPDADSED
;
A
#
# COMPACT_ATOMS: atom_id res chain seq x y z
N MET A 1 22.69 -9.23 13.25
CA MET A 1 21.62 -10.24 13.33
C MET A 1 20.89 -10.24 12.00
N TYR A 2 21.28 -11.17 11.13
CA TYR A 2 20.66 -11.41 9.81
C TYR A 2 19.81 -12.66 9.96
N GLY A 3 18.50 -12.50 10.04
CA GLY A 3 17.64 -13.65 10.26
C GLY A 3 16.22 -13.25 10.56
N GLU A 4 15.53 -12.66 9.59
CA GLU A 4 14.08 -12.76 9.48
C GLU A 4 13.77 -12.76 7.98
N GLY A 5 13.27 -13.88 7.48
CA GLY A 5 12.72 -13.95 6.13
C GLY A 5 11.74 -12.80 5.93
N ILE A 6 11.75 -12.25 4.72
CA ILE A 6 10.89 -11.17 4.21
C ILE A 6 9.77 -10.80 5.19
N SER A 7 9.96 -9.72 5.96
CA SER A 7 8.97 -9.27 6.94
C SER A 7 7.70 -8.85 6.19
N LYS A 8 6.60 -9.61 6.36
CA LYS A 8 5.29 -9.32 5.75
C LYS A 8 4.89 -7.85 5.90
N ILE A 9 5.13 -7.27 7.08
CA ILE A 9 4.82 -5.86 7.36
C ILE A 9 5.69 -4.91 6.52
N GLY A 10 6.97 -5.25 6.35
CA GLY A 10 7.89 -4.50 5.51
C GLY A 10 7.48 -4.52 4.04
N GLU A 11 6.96 -5.65 3.55
CA GLU A 11 6.39 -5.75 2.20
C GLU A 11 5.08 -4.98 2.06
N ILE A 12 4.16 -5.11 3.01
CA ILE A 12 2.89 -4.36 3.00
C ILE A 12 3.16 -2.85 2.91
N LEU A 13 4.12 -2.35 3.68
CA LEU A 13 4.48 -0.93 3.63
C LEU A 13 5.06 -0.53 2.26
N ASP A 14 5.98 -1.33 1.71
CA ASP A 14 6.59 -1.05 0.39
C ASP A 14 5.55 -1.13 -0.74
N LEU A 15 4.68 -2.14 -0.72
CA LEU A 15 3.60 -2.32 -1.69
C LEU A 15 2.56 -1.20 -1.55
N GLY A 16 2.24 -0.79 -0.32
CA GLY A 16 1.33 0.33 -0.04
C GLY A 16 1.80 1.64 -0.66
N VAL A 17 3.10 1.94 -0.55
CA VAL A 17 3.69 3.12 -1.21
C VAL A 17 3.63 2.99 -2.72
N LYS A 18 3.99 1.81 -3.27
CA LYS A 18 3.95 1.57 -4.73
C LYS A 18 2.55 1.66 -5.31
N ALA A 19 1.54 1.18 -4.59
CA ALA A 19 0.12 1.26 -4.99
C ALA A 19 -0.50 2.65 -4.77
N GLY A 20 0.25 3.61 -4.20
CA GLY A 20 -0.25 4.93 -3.85
C GLY A 20 -1.34 4.92 -2.78
N VAL A 21 -1.37 3.86 -1.96
CA VAL A 21 -2.28 3.71 -0.81
C VAL A 21 -1.65 4.35 0.44
N VAL A 22 -0.33 4.22 0.58
CA VAL A 22 0.45 4.90 1.62
C VAL A 22 1.09 6.14 1.02
N GLU A 23 0.81 7.29 1.61
CA GLU A 23 1.44 8.54 1.26
C GLU A 23 2.77 8.70 1.99
N LYS A 24 3.76 9.24 1.27
CA LYS A 24 5.08 9.55 1.83
C LYS A 24 5.40 11.03 1.64
N SER A 25 5.46 11.77 2.75
CA SER A 25 5.87 13.18 2.77
C SER A 25 7.23 13.30 3.43
N GLY A 26 8.28 13.35 2.60
CA GLY A 26 9.67 13.31 3.08
C GLY A 26 9.98 11.97 3.77
N SER A 27 10.26 12.01 5.06
CA SER A 27 10.50 10.80 5.86
C SER A 27 9.24 10.26 6.55
N TRP A 28 8.10 10.93 6.44
CA TRP A 28 6.85 10.52 7.10
C TRP A 28 6.00 9.63 6.19
N PHE A 29 5.40 8.60 6.79
CA PHE A 29 4.42 7.71 6.16
C PHE A 29 3.03 7.95 6.77
N SER A 30 2.02 8.01 5.89
CA SER A 30 0.63 8.18 6.25
C SER A 30 -0.27 7.21 5.46
N TYR A 31 -1.32 6.71 6.08
CA TYR A 31 -2.36 5.89 5.44
C TYR A 31 -3.71 6.46 5.87
N ASP A 32 -4.59 6.75 4.91
CA ASP A 32 -5.94 7.26 5.16
C ASP A 32 -5.94 8.48 6.11
N SER A 33 -5.06 9.45 5.85
CA SER A 33 -4.82 10.64 6.70
C SER A 33 -4.30 10.35 8.13
N VAL A 34 -4.07 9.09 8.49
CA VAL A 34 -3.45 8.69 9.77
C VAL A 34 -1.94 8.62 9.61
N ARG A 35 -1.21 9.23 10.54
CA ARG A 35 0.25 9.25 10.54
C ARG A 35 0.79 7.93 11.12
N ILE A 36 1.37 7.09 10.26
CA ILE A 36 1.87 5.75 10.62
C ILE A 36 3.23 5.88 11.32
N GLY A 37 4.11 6.75 10.84
CA GLY A 37 5.40 6.97 11.49
C GLY A 37 6.44 7.68 10.63
N GLN A 38 7.52 8.11 11.28
CA GLN A 38 8.68 8.71 10.62
C GLN A 38 9.73 7.64 10.36
N GLY A 39 10.03 7.39 9.09
CA GLY A 39 10.98 6.37 8.65
C GLY A 39 10.36 4.97 8.63
N ARG A 40 11.01 4.09 7.88
CA ARG A 40 10.51 2.74 7.60
C ARG A 40 10.37 1.89 8.86
N GLU A 41 11.36 1.95 9.77
CA GLU A 41 11.36 1.13 10.99
C GLU A 41 10.20 1.49 11.92
N ASN A 42 9.96 2.79 12.15
CA ASN A 42 8.85 3.24 13.00
C ASN A 42 7.48 2.94 12.36
N ALA A 43 7.36 3.06 11.04
CA ALA A 43 6.14 2.70 10.34
C ALA A 43 5.85 1.19 10.45
N LYS A 44 6.87 0.33 10.32
CA LYS A 44 6.71 -1.12 10.56
C LYS A 44 6.29 -1.41 12.00
N GLN A 45 6.91 -0.74 12.98
CA GLN A 45 6.57 -0.92 14.38
C GLN A 45 5.12 -0.53 14.66
N PHE A 46 4.67 0.61 14.13
CA PHE A 46 3.27 1.03 14.22
C PHE A 46 2.31 -0.01 13.64
N LEU A 47 2.58 -0.53 12.45
CA LEU A 47 1.73 -1.56 11.83
C LEU A 47 1.73 -2.88 12.61
N LYS A 48 2.84 -3.21 13.27
CA LYS A 48 2.94 -4.37 14.16
C LYS A 48 2.11 -4.19 15.43
N ASP A 49 2.11 -2.99 16.00
CA ASP A 49 1.35 -2.65 17.20
C ASP A 49 -0.13 -2.39 16.90
N ASN A 50 -0.48 -2.11 15.64
CA ASN A 50 -1.84 -1.84 15.16
C ASN A 50 -2.22 -2.82 14.03
N PRO A 51 -2.45 -4.10 14.34
CA PRO A 51 -2.74 -5.12 13.33
C PRO A 51 -4.00 -4.80 12.52
N GLU A 52 -5.00 -4.14 13.11
CA GLU A 52 -6.21 -3.69 12.40
C GLU A 52 -5.91 -2.70 11.27
N VAL A 53 -4.90 -1.83 11.44
CA VAL A 53 -4.48 -0.88 10.41
C VAL A 53 -3.68 -1.60 9.34
N CYS A 54 -2.84 -2.55 9.74
CA CYS A 54 -2.08 -3.40 8.84
C CYS A 54 -3.01 -4.20 7.91
N ASP A 55 -4.06 -4.83 8.46
CA ASP A 55 -5.03 -5.62 7.70
C ASP A 55 -5.84 -4.75 6.72
N ARG A 56 -6.27 -3.56 7.15
CA ARG A 56 -6.94 -2.59 6.27
C ARG A 56 -6.03 -2.14 5.13
N LEU A 57 -4.77 -1.85 5.45
CA LEU A 57 -3.78 -1.45 4.46
C LEU A 57 -3.52 -2.59 3.46
N GLU A 58 -3.36 -3.83 3.92
CA GLU A 58 -3.21 -5.00 3.05
C GLU A 58 -4.43 -5.18 2.12
N ALA A 59 -5.63 -5.05 2.67
CA ALA A 59 -6.87 -5.15 1.89
C ALA A 59 -6.97 -4.03 0.83
N ALA A 60 -6.62 -2.79 1.19
CA ALA A 60 -6.63 -1.67 0.26
C ALA A 60 -5.60 -1.84 -0.87
N ILE A 61 -4.41 -2.39 -0.58
CA ILE A 61 -3.40 -2.71 -1.58
C ILE A 61 -3.92 -3.75 -2.58
N ARG A 62 -4.54 -4.82 -2.08
CA ARG A 62 -5.12 -5.88 -2.91
C ARG A 62 -6.26 -5.33 -3.79
N GLY A 63 -7.20 -4.59 -3.20
CA GLY A 63 -8.33 -4.02 -3.93
C GLY A 63 -7.93 -3.00 -5.00
N LYS A 64 -6.88 -2.19 -4.78
CA LYS A 64 -6.32 -1.33 -5.84
C LYS A 64 -5.69 -2.13 -6.97
N THR A 65 -5.07 -3.27 -6.67
CA THR A 65 -4.51 -4.15 -7.70
C THR A 65 -5.61 -4.72 -8.58
N ASP A 66 -6.76 -5.06 -7.99
CA ASP A 66 -7.93 -5.53 -8.74
C ASP A 66 -8.53 -4.41 -9.61
N GLN A 67 -8.65 -3.18 -9.10
CA GLN A 67 -9.14 -2.03 -9.87
C GLN A 67 -8.23 -1.67 -11.05
N VAL A 68 -6.91 -1.71 -10.86
CA VAL A 68 -5.94 -1.45 -11.95
C VAL A 68 -5.99 -2.57 -12.99
N ALA A 69 -6.21 -3.82 -12.59
CA ALA A 69 -6.41 -4.92 -13.54
C ALA A 69 -7.71 -4.77 -14.34
N GLU A 70 -8.77 -4.24 -13.71
CA GLU A 70 -10.06 -3.99 -14.36
C GLU A 70 -9.99 -2.79 -15.33
N GLU A 71 -9.32 -1.69 -14.95
CA GLU A 71 -9.02 -0.55 -15.84
C GLU A 71 -8.11 -0.94 -17.02
N MET A 72 -7.21 -1.90 -16.85
CA MET A 72 -6.34 -2.37 -17.93
C MET A 72 -6.99 -3.42 -18.84
N MET A 73 -8.02 -4.13 -18.38
CA MET A 73 -8.85 -5.01 -19.22
C MET A 73 -10.01 -4.27 -19.90
N THR A 74 -10.39 -3.10 -19.39
CA THR A 74 -11.20 -2.11 -20.09
C THR A 74 -10.27 -1.17 -20.87
N GLY A 75 -9.55 -1.75 -21.84
CA GLY A 75 -8.99 -0.94 -22.91
C GLY A 75 -10.10 -0.11 -23.58
N PRO A 76 -9.77 1.01 -24.25
CA PRO A 76 -10.76 1.84 -24.92
C PRO A 76 -11.35 1.06 -26.10
N ASP A 77 -12.35 0.24 -25.82
CA ASP A 77 -13.19 -0.36 -26.84
C ASP A 77 -14.10 0.75 -27.37
N ALA A 78 -13.71 1.21 -28.57
CA ALA A 78 -14.56 1.71 -29.63
C ALA A 78 -15.55 2.83 -29.28
N ASP A 79 -15.11 4.06 -29.51
CA ASP A 79 -15.98 5.05 -30.16
C ASP A 79 -15.31 5.43 -31.49
N SER A 80 -15.44 4.52 -32.45
CA SER A 80 -15.49 4.86 -33.87
C SER A 80 -16.98 4.87 -34.19
N GLU A 81 -17.51 5.99 -34.69
CA GLU A 81 -18.87 6.29 -35.21
C GLU A 81 -19.27 7.67 -34.63
N ASP A 82 -19.15 8.80 -35.33
CA ASP A 82 -19.81 9.20 -36.60
C ASP A 82 -19.03 10.32 -37.30
#